data_AF-A0A0C3CT68-F1
#
_entry.id   AF-A0A0C3CT68-F1
#
_cell.length_a   1.000
_cell.length_b   1.000
_cell.length_c   1.000
_cell.angle_alpha   90.00
_cell.angle_beta   90.00
_cell.angle_gamma   90.00
#
_symmetry.space_group_name_H-M   'P 1'
#
loop_
_entity.id
_entity.type
_entity.pdbx_description
1 polymer ?
#
loop_
_entity_poly.entity_id
_entity_poly.type
_entity_poly.pdbx_seq_one_letter_code
_entity_poly.pdbx_strand_id
1 'polypeptide(L)'
;MINEGDFDNPQEIPNVFILDGLNECTDPKSQREILKTLKVAAEQLHYPLLFLIFSREDKPIRDFFNKSSMRRMSNRIILNEKYHPDADIRIYLQSKFNDIALNHPAGAHLPLPWPSGEDIDRLVEKSSGQFIYASTVIEFIESHHHSPEERLNIVFGLAPTPDKDTPFTELDALYRQIFHSVPNFNVKDILEVLAVFFLADAECVEKSPRGIERFLSLSPGRVRILLGDLHSAVGLPEEDDGPIGVFHASLIDFLLDCTRSGEYYIDVKAAHASITRRLLMSIMEGKGFPSYHPIFMYYSDPYFSKLNHPFPRTARLLLSLSEVGLNPRAPPQSLRI
;
A
#
# COMPACT_ATOMS: atom_id res chain seq x y z
N MET A 1 15.62 27.14 -26.16
CA MET A 1 16.79 27.99 -25.81
C MET A 1 16.23 29.28 -25.31
N ILE A 2 16.33 29.52 -24.00
CA ILE A 2 15.98 30.81 -23.39
C ILE A 2 17.30 31.57 -23.36
N ASN A 3 17.38 32.70 -24.06
CA ASN A 3 18.61 33.49 -24.17
C ASN A 3 18.80 34.33 -22.90
N GLU A 4 20.05 34.54 -22.50
CA GLU A 4 20.50 35.22 -21.26
C GLU A 4 20.12 36.73 -21.17
N GLY A 5 19.18 37.25 -21.97
CA GLY A 5 18.79 38.66 -22.02
C GLY A 5 17.36 39.00 -21.56
N ASP A 6 16.54 38.02 -21.18
CA ASP A 6 15.11 38.22 -20.86
C ASP A 6 14.84 38.60 -19.37
N PHE A 7 15.87 38.84 -18.56
CA PHE A 7 15.71 39.11 -17.11
C PHE A 7 15.98 40.56 -16.68
N ASP A 8 16.27 41.48 -17.61
CA ASP A 8 16.65 42.87 -17.29
C ASP A 8 15.47 43.81 -17.04
N ASN A 9 14.23 43.35 -17.20
CA ASN A 9 13.02 44.13 -16.87
C ASN A 9 12.30 43.54 -15.64
N PRO A 10 12.39 44.17 -14.45
CA PRO A 10 11.73 43.68 -13.23
C PRO A 10 10.20 43.56 -13.34
N GLN A 11 9.59 44.19 -14.35
CA GLN A 11 8.16 44.10 -14.64
C GLN A 11 7.76 42.88 -15.49
N GLU A 12 8.72 42.12 -16.04
CA GLU A 12 8.48 40.94 -16.87
C GLU A 12 8.68 39.61 -16.13
N ILE A 13 9.27 39.64 -14.94
CA ILE A 13 9.45 38.45 -14.11
C ILE A 13 8.14 38.17 -13.37
N PRO A 14 7.52 36.99 -13.56
CA PRO A 14 6.28 36.66 -12.88
C PRO A 14 6.49 36.57 -11.37
N ASN A 15 5.55 37.13 -10.61
CA ASN A 15 5.49 36.87 -9.17
C ASN A 15 5.11 35.42 -8.97
N VAL A 16 6.00 34.67 -8.33
CA VAL A 16 5.83 33.24 -8.10
C VAL A 16 5.14 33.01 -6.76
N PHE A 17 4.03 32.30 -6.80
CA PHE A 17 3.29 31.85 -5.63
C PHE A 17 3.42 30.33 -5.54
N ILE A 18 3.98 29.86 -4.42
CA ILE A 18 4.14 28.43 -4.15
C ILE A 18 3.05 27.99 -3.18
N LEU A 19 2.29 26.99 -3.58
CA LEU A 19 1.31 26.32 -2.75
C LEU A 19 1.73 24.87 -2.55
N ASP A 20 2.16 24.54 -1.34
CA ASP A 20 2.60 23.20 -0.98
C ASP A 20 1.55 22.49 -0.11
N GLY A 21 1.33 21.20 -0.36
CA GLY A 21 0.43 20.36 0.43
C GLY A 21 -1.06 20.67 0.28
N LEU A 22 -1.55 21.12 -0.89
CA LEU A 22 -2.99 21.45 -1.07
C LEU A 22 -3.92 20.26 -0.71
N ASN A 23 -3.49 19.03 -0.93
CA ASN A 23 -4.19 17.80 -0.54
C ASN A 23 -4.43 17.67 0.98
N GLU A 24 -3.64 18.34 1.83
CA GLU A 24 -3.81 18.28 3.29
C GLU A 24 -5.00 19.11 3.79
N CYS A 25 -5.58 19.95 2.92
CA CYS A 25 -6.85 20.60 3.18
C CYS A 25 -7.97 19.56 3.21
N THR A 26 -8.47 19.25 4.40
CA THR A 26 -9.40 18.13 4.66
C THR A 26 -10.79 18.30 4.03
N ASP A 27 -11.19 19.51 3.62
CA ASP A 27 -12.47 19.77 2.95
C ASP A 27 -12.30 19.90 1.42
N PRO A 28 -12.86 18.97 0.62
CA PRO A 28 -12.85 19.07 -0.84
C PRO A 28 -13.50 20.33 -1.41
N LYS A 29 -14.44 20.97 -0.70
CA LYS A 29 -15.01 22.25 -1.16
C LYS A 29 -13.98 23.36 -1.03
N SER A 30 -13.28 23.45 0.10
CA SER A 30 -12.19 24.39 0.34
C SER A 30 -11.07 24.23 -0.69
N GLN A 31 -10.61 22.99 -0.96
CA GLN A 31 -9.64 22.72 -2.02
C GLN A 31 -10.08 23.30 -3.39
N ARG A 32 -11.34 23.08 -3.76
CA ARG A 32 -11.90 23.58 -5.02
C ARG A 32 -12.02 25.10 -5.05
N GLU A 33 -12.39 25.74 -3.94
CA GLU A 33 -12.49 27.20 -3.89
C GLU A 33 -11.12 27.87 -3.95
N ILE A 34 -10.10 27.31 -3.30
CA ILE A 34 -8.71 27.76 -3.45
C ILE A 34 -8.32 27.70 -4.93
N LEU A 35 -8.47 26.55 -5.58
CA LEU A 35 -8.11 26.38 -6.99
C LEU A 35 -8.89 27.31 -7.94
N LYS A 36 -10.20 27.52 -7.69
CA LYS A 36 -11.00 28.50 -8.44
C LYS A 36 -10.48 29.92 -8.25
N THR A 37 -10.12 30.29 -7.03
CA THR A 37 -9.60 31.62 -6.71
C THR A 37 -8.28 31.87 -7.44
N LEU A 38 -7.36 30.90 -7.43
CA LEU A 38 -6.10 30.98 -8.16
C LEU A 38 -6.31 31.10 -9.66
N LYS A 39 -7.27 30.34 -10.22
CA LYS A 39 -7.64 30.45 -11.63
C LYS A 39 -8.12 31.87 -11.97
N VAL A 40 -9.06 32.42 -11.18
CA VAL A 40 -9.59 33.77 -11.39
C VAL A 40 -8.48 34.81 -11.30
N ALA A 41 -7.58 34.68 -10.32
CA ALA A 41 -6.42 35.55 -10.17
C ALA A 41 -5.52 35.50 -11.41
N ALA A 42 -5.22 34.29 -11.92
CA ALA A 42 -4.42 34.11 -13.14
C ALA A 42 -5.09 34.68 -14.41
N GLU A 43 -6.42 34.68 -14.50
CA GLU A 43 -7.15 35.19 -15.67
C GLU A 43 -7.39 36.71 -15.64
N GLN A 44 -7.57 37.29 -14.45
CA GLN A 44 -8.09 38.66 -14.31
C GLN A 44 -7.06 39.68 -13.85
N LEU A 45 -5.97 39.26 -13.21
CA LEU A 45 -4.95 40.18 -12.76
C LEU A 45 -4.01 40.54 -13.90
N HIS A 46 -3.81 41.83 -14.14
CA HIS A 46 -2.91 42.36 -15.17
C HIS A 46 -1.42 42.22 -14.82
N TYR A 47 -1.10 41.52 -13.72
CA TYR A 47 0.26 41.27 -13.26
C TYR A 47 0.69 39.87 -13.69
N PRO A 48 1.96 39.68 -14.11
CA PRO A 48 2.45 38.34 -14.42
C PRO A 48 2.50 37.51 -13.13
N LEU A 49 1.64 36.49 -13.06
CA LEU A 49 1.55 35.57 -11.92
C LEU A 49 1.89 34.16 -12.37
N LEU A 50 2.73 33.47 -11.59
CA LEU A 50 3.04 32.05 -11.75
C LEU A 50 2.69 31.31 -10.48
N PHE A 51 1.78 30.34 -10.58
CA PHE A 51 1.44 29.46 -9.46
C PHE A 51 2.15 28.11 -9.62
N LEU A 52 2.94 27.74 -8.62
CA LEU A 52 3.53 26.42 -8.49
C LEU A 52 2.77 25.68 -7.39
N ILE A 53 2.07 24.61 -7.75
CA ILE A 53 1.23 23.84 -6.82
C ILE A 53 1.85 22.45 -6.66
N PHE A 54 2.32 22.17 -5.45
CA PHE A 54 2.88 20.88 -5.03
C PHE A 54 1.80 20.19 -4.19
N SER A 55 1.27 19.07 -4.70
CA SER A 55 0.17 18.37 -4.05
C SER A 55 0.07 16.94 -4.56
N ARG A 56 -0.43 16.04 -3.72
CA ARG A 56 -0.94 14.73 -4.18
C ARG A 56 -2.13 14.92 -5.12
N GLU A 57 -2.29 14.00 -6.05
CA GLU A 57 -3.31 14.05 -7.10
C GLU A 57 -4.66 13.48 -6.65
N ASP A 58 -5.13 13.97 -5.51
CA ASP A 58 -6.42 13.58 -4.96
C ASP A 58 -7.54 13.94 -5.94
N LYS A 59 -8.64 13.17 -5.90
CA LYS A 59 -9.73 13.28 -6.86
C LYS A 59 -10.22 14.72 -7.09
N PRO A 60 -10.45 15.57 -6.08
CA PRO A 60 -10.93 16.94 -6.30
C PRO A 60 -9.94 17.81 -7.08
N ILE A 61 -8.64 17.64 -6.81
CA ILE A 61 -7.54 18.39 -7.44
C ILE A 61 -7.36 17.90 -8.86
N ARG A 62 -7.28 16.57 -9.06
CA ARG A 62 -7.18 15.94 -10.38
C ARG A 62 -8.36 16.31 -11.29
N ASP A 63 -9.59 16.23 -10.79
CA ASP A 63 -10.80 16.57 -11.55
C ASP A 63 -10.81 18.07 -11.93
N PHE A 64 -10.25 18.95 -11.10
CA PHE A 64 -10.14 20.36 -11.40
C PHE A 64 -9.19 20.61 -12.59
N PHE A 65 -7.98 20.05 -12.55
CA PHE A 65 -6.98 20.23 -13.61
C PHE A 65 -7.30 19.49 -14.90
N ASN A 66 -8.13 18.45 -14.85
CA ASN A 66 -8.60 17.73 -16.04
C ASN A 66 -9.61 18.52 -16.89
N LYS A 67 -10.18 19.62 -16.38
CA LYS A 67 -11.09 20.47 -17.16
C LYS A 67 -10.34 21.12 -18.32
N SER A 68 -10.99 21.22 -19.48
CA SER A 68 -10.42 21.80 -20.71
C SER A 68 -9.90 23.24 -20.51
N SER A 69 -10.56 24.04 -19.67
CA SER A 69 -10.07 25.39 -19.33
C SER A 69 -8.74 25.36 -18.58
N MET A 70 -8.55 24.43 -17.64
CA MET A 70 -7.30 24.31 -16.88
C MET A 70 -6.18 23.71 -17.70
N ARG A 71 -6.45 22.68 -18.51
CA ARG A 71 -5.43 22.07 -19.39
C ARG A 71 -4.75 23.05 -20.33
N ARG A 72 -5.42 24.16 -20.70
CA ARG A 72 -4.83 25.22 -21.53
C ARG A 72 -4.00 26.23 -20.75
N MET A 73 -4.21 26.32 -19.43
CA MET A 73 -3.59 27.32 -18.56
C MET A 73 -2.50 26.77 -17.66
N SER A 74 -2.47 25.45 -17.42
CA SER A 74 -1.56 24.80 -16.49
C SER A 74 -0.75 23.71 -17.16
N ASN A 75 0.53 23.63 -16.81
CA ASN A 75 1.35 22.46 -17.09
C ASN A 75 1.32 21.53 -15.87
N ARG A 76 1.15 20.23 -16.11
CA ARG A 76 1.18 19.20 -15.06
C ARG A 76 2.47 18.41 -15.20
N ILE A 77 3.22 18.31 -14.11
CA ILE A 77 4.42 17.49 -14.01
C ILE A 77 4.09 16.37 -13.02
N ILE A 78 4.00 15.14 -13.52
CA ILE A 78 3.81 13.96 -12.68
C ILE A 78 5.18 13.48 -12.27
N LEU A 79 5.48 13.54 -10.98
CA LEU A 79 6.79 13.16 -10.44
C LEU A 79 7.04 11.65 -10.44
N ASN A 80 6.03 10.83 -10.76
CA ASN A 80 6.07 9.38 -10.55
C ASN A 80 6.62 8.54 -11.72
N GLU A 81 6.64 9.05 -12.96
CA GLU A 81 6.85 8.19 -14.14
C GLU A 81 8.32 7.78 -14.40
N LYS A 82 9.29 8.46 -13.76
CA LYS A 82 10.74 8.16 -13.87
C LYS A 82 11.48 8.20 -12.54
N TYR A 83 10.74 8.34 -11.45
CA TYR A 83 11.32 8.37 -10.11
C TYR A 83 11.60 6.95 -9.68
N HIS A 84 12.84 6.68 -9.29
CA HIS A 84 13.28 5.38 -8.75
C HIS A 84 13.43 5.52 -7.22
N PRO A 85 12.33 5.61 -6.46
CA PRO A 85 12.39 5.86 -5.03
C PRO A 85 13.25 4.82 -4.31
N ASP A 86 13.23 3.57 -4.77
CA ASP A 86 14.00 2.47 -4.19
C ASP A 86 15.52 2.69 -4.30
N ALA A 87 15.99 3.30 -5.39
CA ALA A 87 17.40 3.62 -5.56
C ALA A 87 17.85 4.71 -4.59
N ASP A 88 17.04 5.76 -4.44
CA ASP A 88 17.32 6.86 -3.51
C ASP A 88 17.22 6.40 -2.05
N ILE A 89 16.22 5.55 -1.73
CA ILE A 89 16.08 4.92 -0.41
C ILE A 89 17.29 4.04 -0.11
N ARG A 90 17.78 3.24 -1.07
CA ARG A 90 18.98 2.42 -0.89
C ARG A 90 20.19 3.30 -0.53
N ILE A 91 20.40 4.40 -1.27
CA ILE A 91 21.50 5.35 -0.99
C ILE A 91 21.35 5.95 0.40
N TYR A 92 20.14 6.38 0.76
CA TYR A 92 19.84 6.91 2.09
C TYR A 92 20.16 5.90 3.21
N LEU A 93 19.67 4.66 3.08
CA LEU A 93 19.92 3.59 4.06
C LEU A 93 21.42 3.29 4.17
N GLN A 94 22.13 3.14 3.05
CA GLN A 94 23.58 2.93 3.05
C GLN A 94 24.32 4.04 3.78
N SER A 95 23.98 5.31 3.49
CA SER A 95 24.57 6.45 4.19
C SER A 95 24.32 6.40 5.69
N LYS A 96 23.06 6.15 6.10
CA LYS A 96 22.68 6.16 7.51
C LYS A 96 23.26 5.00 8.30
N PHE A 97 23.31 3.81 7.73
CA PHE A 97 23.96 2.67 8.38
C PHE A 97 25.47 2.87 8.53
N ASN A 98 26.13 3.48 7.54
CA ASN A 98 27.53 3.89 7.68
C ASN A 98 27.71 4.91 8.80
N ASP A 99 26.83 5.91 8.90
CA ASP A 99 26.86 6.89 9.99
C ASP A 99 26.69 6.23 11.37
N ILE A 100 25.79 5.26 11.49
CA ILE A 100 25.59 4.48 12.72
C ILE A 100 26.83 3.66 13.05
N ALA A 101 27.41 2.95 12.08
CA ALA A 101 28.61 2.15 12.28
C ALA A 101 29.81 2.98 12.76
N LEU A 102 29.93 4.23 12.27
CA LEU A 102 31.03 5.14 12.62
C LEU A 102 30.81 5.87 13.95
N ASN A 103 29.58 6.30 14.24
CA ASN A 103 29.33 7.26 15.32
C ASN A 103 28.59 6.67 16.54
N HIS A 104 27.93 5.51 16.39
CA HIS A 104 27.18 4.91 17.49
C HIS A 104 28.14 4.37 18.57
N PRO A 105 27.84 4.48 19.88
CA PRO A 105 28.70 3.95 20.95
C PRO A 105 29.04 2.46 20.81
N ALA A 106 28.10 1.67 20.26
CA ALA A 106 28.29 0.25 19.97
C ALA A 106 28.91 -0.04 18.58
N GLY A 107 29.19 0.98 17.76
CA GLY A 107 29.60 0.84 16.35
C GLY A 107 30.83 -0.04 16.15
N ALA A 108 31.84 0.08 17.03
CA ALA A 108 33.05 -0.74 16.99
C ALA A 108 32.82 -2.24 17.24
N HIS A 109 31.64 -2.63 17.73
CA HIS A 109 31.27 -4.02 18.01
C HIS A 109 30.29 -4.59 16.96
N LEU A 110 29.88 -3.78 15.98
CA LEU A 110 29.04 -4.24 14.88
C LEU A 110 29.90 -5.07 13.90
N PRO A 111 29.31 -6.06 13.20
CA PRO A 111 30.02 -6.79 12.16
C PRO A 111 30.40 -5.85 11.01
N LEU A 112 31.33 -6.26 10.14
CA LEU A 112 31.75 -5.47 8.99
C LEU A 112 31.72 -6.33 7.71
N PRO A 113 31.02 -5.89 6.65
CA PRO A 113 30.14 -4.72 6.58
C PRO A 113 28.87 -4.89 7.44
N TRP A 114 28.31 -3.79 7.94
CA TRP A 114 27.01 -3.80 8.61
C TRP A 114 26.10 -2.65 8.17
N PRO A 115 24.81 -2.94 7.93
CA PRO A 115 24.23 -4.28 7.82
C PRO A 115 24.68 -4.95 6.50
N SER A 116 24.26 -6.19 6.26
CA SER A 116 24.57 -6.85 4.99
C SER A 116 23.85 -6.15 3.83
N GLY A 117 24.37 -6.33 2.60
CA GLY A 117 23.68 -5.80 1.41
C GLY A 117 22.28 -6.39 1.23
N GLU A 118 22.08 -7.65 1.62
CA GLU A 118 20.77 -8.33 1.58
C GLU A 118 19.79 -7.71 2.59
N ASP A 119 20.26 -7.31 3.77
CA ASP A 119 19.43 -6.61 4.75
C ASP A 119 19.00 -5.24 4.25
N ILE A 120 19.89 -4.50 3.56
CA ILE A 120 19.55 -3.23 2.92
C ILE A 120 18.47 -3.45 1.85
N ASP A 121 18.63 -4.47 1.01
CA ASP A 121 17.68 -4.78 -0.06
C ASP A 121 16.31 -5.15 0.49
N ARG A 122 16.27 -5.90 1.59
CA ARG A 122 15.03 -6.22 2.30
C ARG A 122 14.35 -4.98 2.89
N LEU A 123 15.12 -4.01 3.40
CA LEU A 123 14.58 -2.74 3.91
C LEU A 123 14.06 -1.84 2.78
N VAL A 124 14.75 -1.81 1.63
CA VAL A 124 14.29 -1.11 0.42
C VAL A 124 12.96 -1.69 -0.05
N GLU A 125 12.86 -3.02 -0.17
CA GLU A 125 11.62 -3.71 -0.56
C GLU A 125 10.48 -3.39 0.42
N LYS A 126 10.74 -3.47 1.73
CA LYS A 126 9.76 -3.12 2.78
C LYS A 126 9.35 -1.65 2.77
N SER A 127 10.21 -0.76 2.27
CA SER A 127 9.88 0.66 2.13
C SER A 127 8.82 0.90 1.05
N SER A 128 8.74 0.04 0.03
CA SER A 128 7.79 0.17 -1.09
C SER A 128 7.79 1.58 -1.71
N GLY A 129 8.99 2.14 -1.90
CA GLY A 129 9.18 3.50 -2.39
C GLY A 129 8.87 4.64 -1.40
N GLN A 130 8.57 4.34 -0.13
CA GLN A 130 8.22 5.34 0.89
C GLN A 130 9.37 5.64 1.84
N PHE A 131 9.90 6.87 1.76
CA PHE A 131 10.96 7.33 2.66
C PHE A 131 10.58 7.32 4.14
N ILE A 132 9.29 7.53 4.47
CA ILE A 132 8.84 7.55 5.87
C ILE A 132 9.13 6.23 6.58
N TYR A 133 9.03 5.10 5.88
CA TYR A 133 9.40 3.80 6.45
C TYR A 133 10.89 3.73 6.74
N ALA A 134 11.72 4.07 5.75
CA ALA A 134 13.17 4.04 5.87
C ALA A 134 13.68 4.96 6.99
N SER A 135 13.16 6.18 7.08
CA SER A 135 13.55 7.13 8.12
C SER A 135 13.15 6.66 9.51
N THR A 136 11.93 6.13 9.65
CA THR A 136 11.43 5.61 10.93
C THR A 136 12.28 4.42 11.41
N VAL A 137 12.66 3.51 10.50
CA VAL A 137 13.54 2.38 10.83
C VAL A 137 14.92 2.86 11.27
N ILE A 138 15.52 3.83 10.57
CA ILE A 138 16.83 4.37 10.93
C ILE A 138 16.77 5.06 12.29
N GLU A 139 15.77 5.91 12.54
CA GLU A 139 15.59 6.60 13.82
C GLU A 139 15.46 5.61 14.99
N PHE A 140 14.73 4.51 14.77
CA PHE A 140 14.64 3.45 15.75
C PHE A 140 16.01 2.81 16.01
N ILE A 141 16.77 2.46 14.96
CA ILE A 141 18.06 1.75 15.05
C ILE A 141 19.18 2.65 15.64
N GLU A 142 19.20 3.94 15.33
CA GLU A 142 20.26 4.88 15.77
C GLU A 142 20.16 5.28 17.26
N SER A 143 19.18 4.73 17.99
CA SER A 143 19.00 4.95 19.42
C SER A 143 20.27 4.63 20.23
N HIS A 144 20.85 5.67 20.84
CA HIS A 144 22.11 5.58 21.61
C HIS A 144 22.04 4.66 22.84
N HIS A 145 20.84 4.30 23.27
CA HIS A 145 20.60 3.51 24.48
C HIS A 145 20.51 2.00 24.21
N HIS A 146 20.58 1.57 22.94
CA HIS A 146 20.30 0.20 22.55
C HIS A 146 21.32 -0.32 21.53
N SER A 147 21.40 -1.65 21.36
CA SER A 147 22.23 -2.25 20.32
C SER A 147 21.57 -2.07 18.94
N PRO A 148 22.28 -1.49 17.95
CA PRO A 148 21.75 -1.34 16.59
C PRO A 148 21.43 -2.70 15.94
N GLU A 149 22.26 -3.72 16.20
CA GLU A 149 22.07 -5.10 15.73
C GLU A 149 20.76 -5.70 16.26
N GLU A 150 20.50 -5.54 17.57
CA GLU A 150 19.27 -6.04 18.20
C GLU A 150 18.04 -5.34 17.63
N ARG A 151 18.13 -4.03 17.43
CA ARG A 151 17.03 -3.24 16.84
C ARG A 151 16.75 -3.59 15.39
N LEU A 152 17.79 -3.83 14.60
CA LEU A 152 17.63 -4.34 13.23
C LEU A 152 16.92 -5.71 13.23
N ASN A 153 17.29 -6.60 14.16
CA ASN A 153 16.60 -7.89 14.32
C ASN A 153 15.13 -7.73 14.73
N ILE A 154 14.81 -6.74 15.59
CA ILE A 154 13.41 -6.39 15.91
C ILE A 154 12.66 -5.93 14.66
N VAL A 155 13.24 -5.04 13.85
CA VAL A 155 12.64 -4.55 12.58
C VAL A 155 12.35 -5.71 11.62
N PHE A 156 13.20 -6.73 11.61
CA PHE A 156 13.03 -7.93 10.81
C PHE A 156 12.10 -9.00 11.41
N GLY A 157 11.61 -8.79 12.64
CA GLY A 157 10.77 -9.76 13.37
C GLY A 157 11.54 -10.99 13.85
N LEU A 158 12.86 -10.88 13.98
CA LEU A 158 13.76 -11.94 14.45
C LEU A 158 13.92 -11.93 15.99
N ALA A 159 13.54 -10.82 16.63
CA ALA A 159 13.56 -10.65 18.08
C ALA A 159 12.22 -10.07 18.58
N PRO A 160 11.77 -10.44 19.80
CA PRO A 160 10.55 -9.89 20.38
C PRO A 160 10.71 -8.40 20.70
N THR A 161 9.66 -7.61 20.43
CA THR A 161 9.57 -6.22 20.86
C THR A 161 9.24 -6.13 22.35
N PRO A 162 9.92 -5.28 23.14
CA PRO A 162 9.39 -4.84 24.43
C PRO A 162 8.05 -4.13 24.21
N ASP A 163 7.06 -4.33 25.09
CA ASP A 163 5.64 -3.93 24.95
C ASP A 163 5.36 -2.44 24.61
N LYS A 164 6.37 -1.56 24.53
CA LYS A 164 6.23 -0.13 24.28
C LYS A 164 7.26 0.49 23.33
N ASP A 165 8.20 -0.29 22.80
CA ASP A 165 9.31 0.23 21.98
C ASP A 165 9.31 -0.47 20.62
N THR A 166 8.27 -0.17 19.83
CA THR A 166 8.15 -0.68 18.47
C THR A 166 8.59 0.39 17.48
N PRO A 167 9.39 0.02 16.46
CA PRO A 167 9.83 0.96 15.42
C PRO A 167 8.65 1.58 14.68
N PHE A 168 7.50 0.91 14.68
CA PHE A 168 6.37 1.30 13.84
C PHE A 168 5.31 2.09 14.60
N THR A 169 5.55 2.55 15.83
CA THR A 169 4.53 3.24 16.64
C THR A 169 3.87 4.42 15.91
N GLU A 170 4.68 5.27 15.26
CA GLU A 170 4.20 6.44 14.52
C GLU A 170 3.50 6.05 13.21
N LEU A 171 4.03 5.06 12.49
CA LEU A 171 3.40 4.49 11.29
C LEU A 171 2.05 3.83 11.62
N ASP A 172 1.96 3.12 12.74
CA ASP A 172 0.74 2.48 13.21
C ASP A 172 -0.29 3.53 13.64
N ALA A 173 0.14 4.64 14.24
CA ALA A 173 -0.72 5.77 14.54
C ALA A 173 -1.28 6.42 13.26
N LEU A 174 -0.43 6.59 12.23
CA LEU A 174 -0.87 7.07 10.92
C LEU A 174 -1.90 6.13 10.28
N TYR A 175 -1.66 4.81 10.29
CA TYR A 175 -2.62 3.85 9.76
C TYR A 175 -3.94 3.87 10.52
N ARG A 176 -3.89 3.88 11.86
CA ARG A 176 -5.10 4.03 12.69
C ARG A 176 -5.87 5.29 12.32
N GLN A 177 -5.21 6.42 12.16
CA GLN A 177 -5.85 7.67 11.76
C GLN A 177 -6.51 7.57 10.37
N ILE A 178 -5.84 6.93 9.41
CA ILE A 178 -6.41 6.68 8.08
C ILE A 178 -7.70 5.85 8.22
N PHE A 179 -7.68 4.74 8.94
CA PHE A 179 -8.86 3.90 9.11
C PHE A 179 -9.95 4.55 9.98
N HIS A 180 -9.62 5.40 10.97
CA HIS A 180 -10.59 6.18 11.74
C HIS A 180 -11.31 7.23 10.91
N SER A 181 -10.69 7.71 9.83
CA SER A 181 -11.32 8.66 8.92
C SER A 181 -12.38 8.02 8.00
N VAL A 182 -12.37 6.69 7.88
CA VAL A 182 -13.34 5.94 7.09
C VAL A 182 -14.66 5.77 7.87
N PRO A 183 -15.83 5.93 7.23
CA PRO A 183 -17.10 5.60 7.87
C PRO A 183 -17.15 4.15 8.37
N ASN A 184 -17.49 3.94 9.64
CA ASN A 184 -17.48 2.62 10.31
C ASN A 184 -18.19 1.50 9.52
N PHE A 185 -19.25 1.82 8.79
CA PHE A 185 -20.00 0.83 8.00
C PHE A 185 -19.24 0.29 6.78
N ASN A 186 -18.19 0.98 6.32
CA ASN A 186 -17.32 0.53 5.22
C ASN A 186 -16.07 -0.21 5.69
N VAL A 187 -15.65 -0.07 6.96
CA VAL A 187 -14.37 -0.63 7.45
C VAL A 187 -14.30 -2.14 7.26
N LYS A 188 -15.38 -2.87 7.59
CA LYS A 188 -15.42 -4.33 7.42
C LYS A 188 -15.26 -4.74 5.95
N ASP A 189 -15.95 -4.06 5.04
CA ASP A 189 -15.88 -4.33 3.60
C ASP A 189 -14.47 -4.03 3.06
N ILE A 190 -13.84 -2.94 3.54
CA ILE A 190 -12.45 -2.60 3.22
C ILE A 190 -11.49 -3.69 3.67
N LEU A 191 -11.60 -4.15 4.93
CA LEU A 191 -10.74 -5.20 5.46
C LEU A 191 -10.94 -6.52 4.70
N GLU A 192 -12.15 -6.84 4.26
CA GLU A 192 -12.41 -8.02 3.43
C GLU A 192 -11.78 -7.89 2.03
N VAL A 193 -11.90 -6.72 1.39
CA VAL A 193 -11.22 -6.41 0.11
C VAL A 193 -9.70 -6.51 0.25
N LEU A 194 -9.14 -5.92 1.31
CA LEU A 194 -7.70 -5.96 1.58
C LEU A 194 -7.23 -7.38 1.91
N ALA A 195 -8.00 -8.16 2.68
CA ALA A 195 -7.66 -9.55 2.97
C ALA A 195 -7.61 -10.40 1.69
N VAL A 196 -8.57 -10.24 0.77
CA VAL A 196 -8.53 -10.91 -0.54
C VAL A 196 -7.33 -10.44 -1.35
N PHE A 197 -7.07 -9.14 -1.37
CA PHE A 197 -5.94 -8.58 -2.11
C PHE A 197 -4.59 -9.09 -1.58
N PHE A 198 -4.41 -9.22 -0.27
CA PHE A 198 -3.14 -9.66 0.33
C PHE A 198 -2.97 -11.18 0.36
N LEU A 199 -4.02 -11.93 0.69
CA LEU A 199 -3.92 -13.34 1.06
C LEU A 199 -4.42 -14.30 -0.02
N ALA A 200 -5.20 -13.84 -1.00
CA ALA A 200 -5.61 -14.73 -2.09
C ALA A 200 -4.44 -14.97 -3.05
N ASP A 201 -4.36 -16.17 -3.61
CA ASP A 201 -3.40 -16.44 -4.69
C ASP A 201 -3.79 -15.65 -5.94
N ALA A 202 -2.81 -15.02 -6.62
CA ALA A 202 -3.04 -14.24 -7.83
C ALA A 202 -3.54 -15.10 -9.01
N GLU A 203 -3.24 -16.40 -9.01
CA GLU A 203 -3.79 -17.34 -9.99
C GLU A 203 -5.28 -17.65 -9.74
N CYS A 204 -5.71 -17.53 -8.48
CA CYS A 204 -7.09 -17.79 -8.07
C CYS A 204 -7.96 -16.54 -8.12
N VAL A 205 -7.39 -15.37 -7.83
CA VAL A 205 -8.13 -14.10 -7.78
C VAL A 205 -7.32 -13.04 -8.49
N GLU A 206 -7.90 -12.52 -9.57
CA GLU A 206 -7.36 -11.38 -10.29
C GLU A 206 -7.25 -10.17 -9.35
N LYS A 207 -6.04 -9.62 -9.21
CA LYS A 207 -5.69 -8.53 -8.28
C LYS A 207 -6.03 -7.14 -8.84
N SER A 208 -7.14 -7.06 -9.55
CA SER A 208 -7.73 -5.84 -10.09
C SER A 208 -9.00 -5.47 -9.33
N PRO A 209 -9.46 -4.21 -9.37
CA PRO A 209 -10.75 -3.84 -8.78
C PRO A 209 -11.88 -4.74 -9.25
N ARG A 210 -11.97 -5.00 -10.56
CA ARG A 210 -13.02 -5.86 -11.13
C ARG A 210 -12.89 -7.32 -10.70
N GLY A 211 -11.66 -7.82 -10.63
CA GLY A 211 -11.37 -9.19 -10.17
C GLY A 211 -11.85 -9.43 -8.75
N ILE A 212 -11.54 -8.50 -7.83
CA ILE A 212 -11.97 -8.58 -6.44
C ILE A 212 -13.48 -8.39 -6.31
N GLU A 213 -14.08 -7.47 -7.06
CA GLU A 213 -15.55 -7.29 -7.08
C GLU A 213 -16.26 -8.58 -7.49
N ARG A 214 -15.77 -9.25 -8.55
CA ARG A 214 -16.31 -10.54 -9.00
C ARG A 214 -16.16 -11.61 -7.92
N PHE A 215 -15.00 -11.67 -7.26
CA PHE A 215 -14.72 -12.68 -6.23
C PHE A 215 -15.57 -12.51 -4.97
N LEU A 216 -15.76 -11.27 -4.52
CA LEU A 216 -16.55 -10.94 -3.34
C LEU A 216 -18.05 -10.79 -3.62
N SER A 217 -18.46 -10.87 -4.90
CA SER A 217 -19.83 -10.59 -5.37
C SER A 217 -20.29 -9.18 -5.03
N LEU A 218 -19.39 -8.20 -5.17
CA LEU A 218 -19.68 -6.78 -4.97
C LEU A 218 -20.26 -6.16 -6.25
N SER A 219 -21.01 -5.06 -6.12
CA SER A 219 -21.48 -4.31 -7.28
C SER A 219 -20.30 -3.63 -8.01
N PRO A 220 -20.35 -3.47 -9.34
CA PRO A 220 -19.32 -2.77 -10.10
C PRO A 220 -18.99 -1.39 -9.51
N GLY A 221 -17.70 -1.08 -9.34
CA GLY A 221 -17.20 0.16 -8.77
C GLY A 221 -17.19 0.22 -7.23
N ARG A 222 -17.68 -0.81 -6.53
CA ARG A 222 -17.67 -0.86 -5.07
C ARG A 222 -16.25 -0.89 -4.51
N VAL A 223 -15.31 -1.61 -5.12
CA VAL A 223 -13.91 -1.63 -4.65
C VAL A 223 -13.28 -0.25 -4.76
N ARG A 224 -13.59 0.51 -5.83
CA ARG A 224 -13.13 1.90 -5.95
C ARG A 224 -13.69 2.81 -4.88
N ILE A 225 -14.97 2.64 -4.53
CA ILE A 225 -15.59 3.43 -3.46
C ILE A 225 -14.91 3.13 -2.12
N LEU A 226 -14.69 1.84 -1.83
CA LEU A 226 -14.10 1.39 -0.56
C LEU A 226 -12.63 1.80 -0.42
N LEU A 227 -11.82 1.57 -1.45
CA LEU A 227 -10.38 1.88 -1.43
C LEU A 227 -10.08 3.35 -1.76
N GLY A 228 -11.03 4.09 -2.34
CA GLY A 228 -10.88 5.52 -2.62
C GLY A 228 -10.69 6.36 -1.36
N ASP A 229 -11.31 5.94 -0.25
CA ASP A 229 -11.11 6.55 1.06
C ASP A 229 -9.70 6.27 1.63
N LEU A 230 -8.98 5.28 1.09
CA LEU A 230 -7.60 4.91 1.43
C LEU A 230 -6.56 5.38 0.40
N HIS A 231 -6.85 6.41 -0.41
CA HIS A 231 -5.96 6.91 -1.47
C HIS A 231 -4.52 7.25 -1.02
N SER A 232 -4.32 7.52 0.28
CA SER A 232 -3.00 7.75 0.88
C SER A 232 -2.17 6.48 1.07
N ALA A 233 -2.79 5.29 1.05
CA ALA A 233 -2.17 4.00 1.33
C ALA A 233 -2.31 2.98 0.18
N VAL A 234 -3.31 3.15 -0.69
CA VAL A 234 -3.60 2.24 -1.81
C VAL A 234 -3.75 3.01 -3.13
N GLY A 235 -3.08 2.52 -4.17
CA GLY A 235 -3.11 3.05 -5.52
C GLY A 235 -4.12 2.32 -6.39
N LEU A 236 -5.12 3.04 -6.87
CA LEU A 236 -6.11 2.48 -7.79
C LEU A 236 -5.71 2.74 -9.25
N PRO A 237 -5.79 1.74 -10.13
CA PRO A 237 -5.51 1.89 -11.55
C PRO A 237 -6.53 2.83 -12.22
N GLU A 238 -6.19 3.38 -13.39
CA GLU A 238 -7.15 4.17 -14.19
C GLU A 238 -8.30 3.30 -14.72
N GLU A 239 -7.99 2.09 -15.17
CA GLU A 239 -8.95 1.10 -15.64
C GLU A 239 -9.19 0.01 -14.60
N ASP A 240 -10.42 -0.51 -14.49
CA ASP A 240 -10.82 -1.49 -13.46
C ASP A 240 -10.19 -2.89 -13.62
N ASP A 241 -9.56 -3.14 -14.77
CA ASP A 241 -8.83 -4.37 -15.07
C ASP A 241 -7.33 -4.25 -14.74
N GLY A 242 -6.85 -3.06 -14.37
CA GLY A 242 -5.46 -2.83 -13.99
C GLY A 242 -5.11 -3.38 -12.59
N PRO A 243 -3.82 -3.56 -12.28
CA PRO A 243 -3.39 -3.99 -10.96
C PRO A 243 -3.62 -2.90 -9.92
N ILE A 244 -4.07 -3.30 -8.73
CA ILE A 244 -4.08 -2.42 -7.55
C ILE A 244 -2.65 -2.28 -7.05
N GLY A 245 -2.16 -1.05 -6.94
CA GLY A 245 -0.88 -0.74 -6.30
C GLY A 245 -1.07 -0.63 -4.79
N VAL A 246 -0.16 -1.18 -3.99
CA VAL A 246 -0.13 -0.93 -2.55
C VAL A 246 1.09 -0.10 -2.24
N PHE A 247 0.87 1.06 -1.65
CA PHE A 247 1.93 2.04 -1.44
C PHE A 247 2.77 1.74 -0.20
N HIS A 248 2.38 0.75 0.62
CA HIS A 248 3.12 0.44 1.84
C HIS A 248 3.09 -1.05 2.16
N ALA A 249 4.20 -1.78 1.95
CA ALA A 249 4.33 -3.15 2.45
C ALA A 249 4.10 -3.23 3.97
N SER A 250 4.51 -2.19 4.72
CA SER A 250 4.27 -2.12 6.17
C SER A 250 2.79 -2.00 6.58
N LEU A 251 1.88 -1.66 5.65
CA LEU A 251 0.43 -1.71 5.91
C LEU A 251 -0.05 -3.16 6.11
N ILE A 252 0.53 -4.10 5.33
CA ILE A 252 0.23 -5.53 5.48
C ILE A 252 0.73 -5.99 6.85
N ASP A 253 1.98 -5.66 7.19
CA ASP A 253 2.56 -6.00 8.49
C ASP A 253 1.73 -5.42 9.66
N PHE A 254 1.12 -4.24 9.49
CA PHE A 254 0.20 -3.65 10.47
C PHE A 254 -1.11 -4.45 10.56
N LEU A 255 -1.81 -4.67 9.44
CA LEU A 255 -3.14 -5.31 9.42
C LEU A 255 -3.11 -6.78 9.83
N LEU A 256 -1.99 -7.47 9.65
CA LEU A 256 -1.81 -8.88 10.03
C LEU A 256 -1.29 -9.07 11.47
N ASP A 257 -1.10 -8.01 12.24
CA ASP A 257 -0.64 -8.07 13.64
C ASP A 257 -1.70 -7.48 14.58
N CYS A 258 -2.36 -8.34 15.36
CA CYS A 258 -3.44 -7.93 16.24
C CYS A 258 -3.01 -6.97 17.36
N THR A 259 -1.72 -7.00 17.75
CA THR A 259 -1.17 -6.10 18.77
C THR A 259 -0.97 -4.70 18.21
N ARG A 260 -0.73 -4.60 16.90
CA ARG A 260 -0.54 -3.33 16.19
C ARG A 260 -1.87 -2.77 15.68
N SER A 261 -2.69 -3.54 15.00
CA SER A 261 -3.89 -3.01 14.33
C SER A 261 -5.13 -2.92 15.21
N GLY A 262 -5.18 -3.64 16.33
CA GLY A 262 -6.33 -3.65 17.24
C GLY A 262 -7.63 -4.01 16.52
N GLU A 263 -8.58 -3.08 16.45
CA GLU A 263 -9.88 -3.27 15.78
C GLU A 263 -9.79 -3.50 14.26
N TYR A 264 -8.66 -3.15 13.63
CA TYR A 264 -8.43 -3.31 12.19
C TYR A 264 -7.72 -4.62 11.83
N TYR A 265 -7.55 -5.52 12.79
CA TYR A 265 -6.86 -6.80 12.60
C TYR A 265 -7.58 -7.71 11.60
N ILE A 266 -6.82 -8.17 10.60
CA ILE A 266 -7.22 -9.23 9.68
C ILE A 266 -6.72 -10.55 10.25
N ASP A 267 -7.63 -11.34 10.81
CA ASP A 267 -7.33 -12.72 11.21
C ASP A 267 -7.06 -13.56 9.96
N VAL A 268 -5.79 -13.90 9.75
CA VAL A 268 -5.30 -14.68 8.60
C VAL A 268 -6.06 -16.01 8.47
N LYS A 269 -6.32 -16.71 9.57
CA LYS A 269 -7.00 -18.01 9.54
C LYS A 269 -8.46 -17.86 9.13
N ALA A 270 -9.14 -16.86 9.67
CA ALA A 270 -10.52 -16.56 9.32
C ALA A 270 -10.64 -16.09 7.86
N ALA A 271 -9.70 -15.26 7.40
CA ALA A 271 -9.63 -14.76 6.03
C ALA A 271 -9.39 -15.90 5.03
N HIS A 272 -8.38 -16.76 5.25
CA HIS A 272 -8.14 -17.92 4.39
C HIS A 272 -9.34 -18.87 4.37
N ALA A 273 -10.00 -19.10 5.50
CA ALA A 273 -11.22 -19.93 5.54
C ALA A 273 -12.37 -19.31 4.72
N SER A 274 -12.55 -17.99 4.79
CA SER A 274 -13.54 -17.25 3.99
C SER A 274 -13.23 -17.32 2.49
N ILE A 275 -11.98 -17.07 2.10
CA ILE A 275 -11.50 -17.14 0.72
C ILE A 275 -11.69 -18.56 0.16
N THR A 276 -11.24 -19.58 0.90
CA THR A 276 -11.39 -21.00 0.52
C THR A 276 -12.86 -21.35 0.31
N ARG A 277 -13.74 -20.93 1.23
CA ARG A 277 -15.18 -21.19 1.14
C ARG A 277 -15.79 -20.57 -0.11
N ARG A 278 -15.44 -19.32 -0.43
CA ARG A 278 -15.94 -18.62 -1.64
C ARG A 278 -15.48 -19.30 -2.91
N LEU A 279 -14.22 -19.72 -2.99
CA LEU A 279 -13.69 -20.48 -4.11
C LEU A 279 -14.46 -21.80 -4.32
N LEU A 280 -14.69 -22.56 -3.25
CA LEU A 280 -15.47 -23.80 -3.33
C LEU A 280 -16.90 -23.56 -3.82
N MET A 281 -17.57 -22.52 -3.32
CA MET A 281 -18.91 -22.16 -3.80
C MET A 281 -18.91 -21.82 -5.29
N SER A 282 -17.92 -21.06 -5.77
CA SER A 282 -17.79 -20.74 -7.20
C SER A 282 -17.58 -21.99 -8.07
N ILE A 283 -16.77 -22.94 -7.61
CA ILE A 283 -16.55 -24.23 -8.28
C ILE A 283 -17.86 -25.03 -8.35
N MET A 284 -18.60 -25.11 -7.24
CA MET A 284 -19.88 -25.80 -7.17
C MET A 284 -20.95 -25.17 -8.06
N GLU A 285 -20.90 -23.85 -8.26
CA GLU A 285 -21.79 -23.10 -9.14
C GLU A 285 -21.39 -23.17 -10.63
N GLY A 286 -20.32 -23.87 -10.99
CA GLY A 286 -19.85 -24.01 -12.37
C GLY A 286 -19.26 -22.74 -12.96
N LYS A 287 -18.95 -21.74 -12.12
CA LYS A 287 -18.23 -20.53 -12.50
C LYS A 287 -16.74 -20.89 -12.55
N GLY A 288 -16.29 -21.38 -13.71
CA GLY A 288 -14.97 -21.96 -13.90
C GLY A 288 -13.81 -21.07 -13.43
N PHE A 289 -12.74 -21.71 -12.93
CA PHE A 289 -11.43 -21.13 -12.66
C PHE A 289 -10.35 -21.79 -13.53
N PRO A 290 -9.18 -21.16 -13.71
CA PRO A 290 -8.00 -21.84 -14.23
C PRO A 290 -7.64 -23.04 -13.34
N SER A 291 -7.14 -24.08 -13.99
CA SER A 291 -7.08 -25.47 -13.55
C SER A 291 -6.15 -25.73 -12.34
N TYR A 292 -6.49 -25.39 -11.09
CA TYR A 292 -5.66 -25.78 -9.92
C TYR A 292 -6.39 -26.16 -8.62
N HIS A 293 -5.67 -26.96 -7.83
CA HIS A 293 -6.12 -27.73 -6.68
C HIS A 293 -6.16 -26.88 -5.40
N PRO A 294 -7.24 -26.92 -4.59
CA PRO A 294 -7.41 -26.12 -3.34
C PRO A 294 -6.31 -26.26 -2.28
N ILE A 295 -5.40 -27.22 -2.47
CA ILE A 295 -4.30 -27.53 -1.54
C ILE A 295 -3.16 -26.51 -1.72
N PHE A 296 -2.92 -25.99 -2.92
CA PHE A 296 -1.77 -25.12 -3.19
C PHE A 296 -1.85 -23.76 -2.49
N MET A 297 -3.05 -23.22 -2.26
CA MET A 297 -3.26 -21.96 -1.52
C MET A 297 -2.63 -21.94 -0.12
N TYR A 298 -2.52 -23.09 0.55
CA TYR A 298 -1.96 -23.17 1.91
C TYR A 298 -0.43 -23.29 1.92
N TYR A 299 0.20 -23.65 0.80
CA TYR A 299 1.63 -23.89 0.70
C TYR A 299 2.39 -22.77 -0.03
N SER A 300 1.73 -21.94 -0.83
CA SER A 300 2.34 -20.84 -1.58
C SER A 300 2.36 -19.49 -0.85
N ASP A 301 1.66 -19.35 0.29
CA ASP A 301 1.59 -18.10 1.02
C ASP A 301 2.87 -17.89 1.89
N PRO A 302 3.72 -16.88 1.57
CA PRO A 302 4.95 -16.61 2.31
C PRO A 302 4.68 -16.24 3.78
N TYR A 303 3.48 -15.79 4.14
CA TYR A 303 3.08 -15.45 5.51
C TYR A 303 2.64 -16.67 6.32
N PHE A 304 2.23 -17.78 5.68
CA PHE A 304 1.87 -19.02 6.38
C PHE A 304 3.10 -19.74 6.94
N SER A 305 4.25 -19.63 6.27
CA SER A 305 5.53 -20.21 6.72
C SER A 305 6.00 -19.71 8.09
N LYS A 306 5.47 -18.57 8.57
CA LYS A 306 5.78 -17.97 9.88
C LYS A 306 4.87 -18.48 11.01
N LEU A 307 3.80 -19.20 10.70
CA LEU A 307 2.81 -19.68 11.68
C LEU A 307 3.06 -21.15 12.02
N ASN A 308 3.88 -21.42 13.04
CA ASN A 308 4.16 -22.75 13.60
C ASN A 308 2.93 -23.39 14.32
N HIS A 309 1.82 -23.64 13.64
CA HIS A 309 0.63 -24.25 14.24
C HIS A 309 -0.11 -25.25 13.30
N PRO A 310 -0.77 -26.29 13.86
CA PRO A 310 -1.30 -27.41 13.09
C PRO A 310 -2.52 -27.04 12.21
N PHE A 311 -2.63 -27.78 11.09
CA PHE A 311 -3.66 -27.62 10.04
C PHE A 311 -5.10 -27.49 10.57
N PRO A 312 -5.90 -26.55 10.04
CA PRO A 312 -7.34 -26.51 10.27
C PRO A 312 -8.04 -27.75 9.69
N ARG A 313 -9.08 -28.26 10.35
CA ARG A 313 -9.87 -29.43 9.91
C ARG A 313 -10.49 -29.29 8.51
N THR A 314 -10.69 -28.06 8.04
CA THR A 314 -11.17 -27.74 6.68
C THR A 314 -10.18 -28.16 5.58
N ALA A 315 -8.88 -28.10 5.83
CA ALA A 315 -7.86 -28.57 4.89
C ALA A 315 -7.85 -30.10 4.74
N ARG A 316 -8.20 -30.85 5.80
CA ARG A 316 -8.42 -32.31 5.73
C ARG A 316 -9.62 -32.71 4.87
N LEU A 317 -10.66 -31.89 4.87
CA LEU A 317 -11.85 -32.10 4.02
C LEU A 317 -11.50 -31.93 2.53
N LEU A 318 -10.64 -30.97 2.20
CA LEU A 318 -10.13 -30.77 0.84
C LEU A 318 -9.32 -31.97 0.33
N LEU A 319 -8.47 -32.57 1.18
CA LEU A 319 -7.74 -33.81 0.85
C LEU A 319 -8.69 -34.97 0.53
N SER A 320 -9.77 -35.14 1.31
CA SER A 320 -10.75 -36.19 1.06
C SER A 320 -11.57 -35.97 -0.22
N LEU A 321 -11.85 -34.71 -0.56
CA LEU A 321 -12.60 -34.37 -1.78
C LEU A 321 -11.75 -34.47 -3.05
N SER A 322 -10.43 -34.29 -2.96
CA SER A 322 -9.52 -34.54 -4.08
C SER A 322 -9.27 -36.02 -4.37
N GLU A 323 -9.29 -36.87 -3.34
CA GLU A 323 -9.17 -38.32 -3.52
C GLU A 323 -10.44 -38.92 -4.16
N VAL A 324 -11.60 -38.30 -3.91
CA VAL A 324 -12.87 -38.65 -4.56
C VAL A 324 -13.00 -37.87 -5.86
N GLY A 325 -12.27 -38.29 -6.90
CA GLY A 325 -12.29 -37.66 -8.22
C GLY A 325 -13.71 -37.48 -8.78
N LEU A 326 -14.22 -36.25 -8.73
CA LEU A 326 -15.46 -35.86 -9.39
C LEU A 326 -15.18 -35.70 -10.90
N ASN A 327 -15.38 -36.79 -11.64
CA ASN A 327 -15.48 -36.76 -13.10
C ASN A 327 -16.80 -36.07 -13.49
N PRO A 328 -16.80 -34.90 -14.18
CA PRO A 328 -18.03 -34.15 -14.48
C PRO A 328 -18.93 -34.77 -15.56
N ARG A 329 -18.69 -36.02 -16.01
CA ARG A 329 -19.44 -36.65 -17.11
C ARG A 329 -19.82 -38.13 -16.89
N ALA A 330 -20.19 -38.54 -15.69
CA ALA A 330 -20.79 -39.87 -15.46
C ALA A 330 -22.30 -39.74 -15.13
N PRO A 331 -23.20 -40.52 -15.78
CA PRO A 331 -24.62 -40.52 -15.44
C PRO A 331 -24.85 -41.19 -14.07
N PRO A 332 -25.99 -40.92 -13.39
CA PRO A 332 -26.20 -41.33 -12.01
C PRO A 332 -26.29 -42.86 -11.91
N GLN A 333 -25.28 -43.51 -11.32
CA GLN A 333 -25.41 -44.88 -10.85
C GLN A 333 -25.84 -44.89 -9.38
N SER A 334 -26.89 -45.67 -9.12
CA SER A 334 -27.63 -45.81 -7.88
C SER A 334 -26.75 -46.10 -6.67
N LEU A 335 -26.89 -45.30 -5.61
CA LEU A 335 -26.52 -45.70 -4.25
C LEU A 335 -27.35 -46.94 -3.86
N ARG A 336 -26.66 -48.05 -3.58
CA ARG A 336 -27.13 -49.04 -2.60
C ARG A 336 -26.29 -48.86 -1.34
N ILE A 337 -27.02 -48.88 -0.23
CA ILE A 337 -26.70 -48.47 1.15
C ILE A 337 -25.32 -48.89 1.62
#